data_AF-A0A8S3TLE3-F1
#
_entry.id   AF-A0A8S3TLE3-F1
#
_cell.length_a   1.000
_cell.length_b   1.000
_cell.length_c   1.000
_cell.angle_alpha   90.00
_cell.angle_beta   90.00
_cell.angle_gamma   90.00
#
_symmetry.space_group_name_H-M   'P 1'
#
loop_
_entity.id
_entity.type
_entity.pdbx_description
1 polymer ?
#
loop_
_entity_poly.entity_id
_entity_poly.type
_entity_poly.pdbx_seq_one_letter_code
_entity_poly.pdbx_strand_id
1 'polypeptide(L)'
;MKKQTDSQIYIQACLVFLVFISMTTASGYHDYCIIGAGPGGLQLGYYLQQQNRDYIIYERTNISGSFYSTYPRHRTLISINKRHTGKTNKEFNLRYDWNSLLSDDESLLFRHYSKDMFPHADVLVKYLEDYTEKLNINVQVLIIATGLWVPNIPDLTGIDYAEGYETMSINPDDYEGKNVLILDVEGIWEIQSSPRINHDYQSPDNPGMYLAGAATHSLDFRKSAGGFIHGYRYTARSLSRILDNRYHHALAINNCSTLHR
;
A
#
# COMPACT_ATOMS: atom_id res chain seq x y z
N MET A 1 -51.01 -7.22 -42.36
CA MET A 1 -50.50 -6.95 -41.00
C MET A 1 -50.32 -8.29 -40.28
N LYS A 2 -49.08 -8.76 -40.13
CA LYS A 2 -48.78 -10.04 -39.46
C LYS A 2 -48.97 -9.88 -37.95
N LYS A 3 -49.83 -10.70 -37.34
CA LYS A 3 -49.97 -10.82 -35.88
C LYS A 3 -48.67 -11.41 -35.33
N GLN A 4 -47.96 -10.61 -34.54
CA GLN A 4 -46.85 -11.08 -33.72
C GLN A 4 -47.44 -12.03 -32.66
N THR A 5 -46.93 -13.26 -32.57
CA THR A 5 -47.46 -14.30 -31.68
C THR A 5 -47.14 -13.98 -30.22
N ASP A 6 -48.10 -14.22 -29.32
CA ASP A 6 -48.02 -13.86 -27.89
C ASP A 6 -46.73 -14.38 -27.22
N SER A 7 -46.20 -15.52 -27.66
CA SER A 7 -44.93 -16.10 -27.20
C SER A 7 -43.70 -15.23 -27.52
N GLN A 8 -43.67 -14.47 -28.62
CA GLN A 8 -42.60 -13.49 -28.88
C GLN A 8 -42.67 -12.30 -27.94
N ILE A 9 -43.87 -11.89 -27.55
CA ILE A 9 -44.09 -10.78 -26.59
C ILE A 9 -43.62 -11.21 -25.20
N TYR A 10 -43.92 -12.44 -24.76
CA TYR A 10 -43.43 -12.95 -23.48
C TYR A 10 -41.91 -13.14 -23.45
N ILE A 11 -41.29 -13.62 -24.53
CA ILE A 11 -39.82 -13.79 -24.59
C ILE A 11 -39.12 -12.42 -24.59
N GLN A 12 -39.64 -11.43 -25.33
CA GLN A 12 -39.11 -10.07 -25.29
C GLN A 12 -39.36 -9.39 -23.93
N ALA A 13 -40.52 -9.59 -23.31
CA ALA A 13 -40.81 -9.07 -21.98
C ALA A 13 -39.89 -9.69 -20.92
N CYS A 14 -39.64 -11.01 -20.96
CA CYS A 14 -38.69 -11.69 -20.06
C CYS A 14 -37.23 -11.24 -20.28
N LEU A 15 -36.81 -11.02 -21.53
CA LEU A 15 -35.48 -10.48 -21.85
C LEU A 15 -35.32 -9.03 -21.35
N VAL A 16 -36.34 -8.19 -21.51
CA VAL A 16 -36.33 -6.83 -20.98
C VAL A 16 -36.32 -6.85 -19.44
N PHE A 17 -37.09 -7.75 -18.81
CA PHE A 17 -37.11 -7.90 -17.35
C PHE A 17 -35.77 -8.41 -16.80
N LEU A 18 -35.09 -9.32 -17.49
CA LEU A 18 -33.73 -9.78 -17.15
C LEU A 18 -32.68 -8.67 -17.32
N VAL A 19 -32.80 -7.82 -18.34
CA VAL A 19 -31.91 -6.66 -18.53
C VAL A 19 -32.14 -5.60 -17.45
N PHE A 20 -33.38 -5.40 -16.99
CA PHE A 20 -33.69 -4.48 -15.89
C PHE A 20 -33.18 -4.95 -14.52
N ILE A 21 -33.09 -6.26 -14.27
CA ILE A 21 -32.47 -6.80 -13.04
C ILE A 21 -30.95 -6.55 -13.01
N SER A 22 -30.31 -6.33 -14.17
CA SER A 22 -28.86 -6.09 -14.26
C SER A 22 -28.46 -4.62 -14.08
N MET A 23 -29.41 -3.72 -13.83
CA MET A 23 -29.14 -2.31 -13.44
C MET A 23 -29.44 -2.08 -11.96
N THR A 24 -29.04 -3.01 -11.09
CA THR A 24 -28.69 -2.60 -9.73
C THR A 24 -27.41 -1.78 -9.85
N THR A 25 -27.50 -0.47 -9.62
CA THR A 25 -26.33 0.32 -9.27
C THR A 25 -25.76 -0.31 -8.01
N ALA A 26 -24.76 -1.16 -8.14
CA ALA A 26 -23.97 -1.63 -7.03
C ALA A 26 -23.35 -0.38 -6.41
N SER A 27 -24.01 0.16 -5.39
CA SER A 27 -23.34 0.98 -4.38
C SER A 27 -22.30 0.05 -3.76
N GLY A 28 -21.09 0.05 -4.33
CA GLY A 28 -20.02 -0.87 -3.98
C GLY A 28 -19.54 -0.57 -2.57
N TYR A 29 -20.16 -1.23 -1.59
CA TYR A 29 -19.61 -1.30 -0.25
C TYR A 29 -18.47 -2.32 -0.29
N HIS A 30 -17.31 -1.93 0.22
CA HIS A 30 -16.17 -2.82 0.42
C HIS A 30 -15.93 -2.97 1.93
N ASP A 31 -15.67 -4.19 2.39
CA ASP A 31 -15.35 -4.45 3.80
C ASP A 31 -14.05 -3.77 4.23
N TYR A 32 -13.07 -3.70 3.33
CA TYR A 32 -11.76 -3.10 3.58
C TYR A 32 -11.42 -2.00 2.57
N CYS A 33 -11.07 -0.83 3.08
CA CYS A 33 -10.56 0.29 2.29
C CYS A 33 -9.12 0.59 2.72
N ILE A 34 -8.19 0.54 1.77
CA ILE A 34 -6.77 0.86 1.99
C ILE A 34 -6.47 2.18 1.28
N ILE A 35 -5.87 3.14 1.99
CA ILE A 35 -5.45 4.43 1.40
C ILE A 35 -3.95 4.37 1.11
N GLY A 36 -3.60 4.42 -0.17
CA GLY A 36 -2.25 4.43 -0.73
C GLY A 36 -1.85 3.09 -1.36
N ALA A 37 -1.53 3.10 -2.66
CA ALA A 37 -0.97 1.96 -3.40
C ALA A 37 0.57 1.97 -3.39
N GLY A 38 1.17 2.35 -2.26
CA GLY A 38 2.58 2.12 -1.99
C GLY A 38 2.84 0.66 -1.58
N PRO A 39 4.10 0.27 -1.31
CA PRO A 39 4.43 -1.13 -1.05
C PRO A 39 3.69 -1.71 0.17
N GLY A 40 3.44 -0.90 1.20
CA GLY A 40 2.65 -1.34 2.37
C GLY A 40 1.19 -1.64 2.04
N GLY A 41 0.56 -0.76 1.26
CA GLY A 41 -0.84 -0.94 0.83
C GLY A 41 -1.00 -2.12 -0.12
N LEU A 42 -0.11 -2.25 -1.12
CA LEU A 42 -0.10 -3.39 -2.03
C LEU A 42 0.13 -4.71 -1.31
N GLN A 43 1.06 -4.77 -0.34
CA GLN A 43 1.30 -5.97 0.42
C GLN A 43 0.09 -6.39 1.27
N LEU A 44 -0.59 -5.42 1.90
CA LEU A 44 -1.79 -5.70 2.66
C LEU A 44 -2.94 -6.16 1.74
N GLY A 45 -3.13 -5.47 0.61
CA GLY A 45 -4.11 -5.86 -0.40
C GLY A 45 -3.88 -7.26 -0.94
N TYR A 46 -2.62 -7.64 -1.21
CA TYR A 46 -2.26 -9.01 -1.59
C TYR A 46 -2.77 -10.03 -0.56
N TYR A 47 -2.55 -9.80 0.72
CA TYR A 47 -3.01 -10.75 1.75
C TYR A 47 -4.52 -10.79 1.91
N LEU A 48 -5.20 -9.66 1.83
CA LEU A 48 -6.67 -9.61 1.84
C LEU A 48 -7.24 -10.39 0.63
N GLN A 49 -6.62 -10.23 -0.55
CA GLN A 49 -6.98 -10.98 -1.76
C GLN A 49 -6.78 -12.49 -1.57
N GLN A 50 -5.62 -12.91 -1.04
CA GLN A 50 -5.33 -14.34 -0.76
C GLN A 50 -6.31 -14.94 0.26
N GLN A 51 -6.85 -14.11 1.16
CA GLN A 51 -7.88 -14.50 2.13
C GLN A 51 -9.31 -14.38 1.58
N ASN A 52 -9.47 -14.08 0.29
CA ASN A 52 -10.76 -13.88 -0.38
C ASN A 52 -11.63 -12.83 0.34
N ARG A 53 -11.01 -11.76 0.81
CA ARG A 53 -11.68 -10.62 1.47
C ARG A 53 -12.06 -9.57 0.45
N ASP A 54 -13.20 -8.92 0.68
CA ASP A 54 -13.65 -7.81 -0.16
C ASP A 54 -12.90 -6.52 0.20
N TYR A 55 -12.07 -6.04 -0.73
CA TYR A 55 -11.23 -4.87 -0.48
C TYR A 55 -11.06 -4.00 -1.72
N ILE A 56 -10.68 -2.75 -1.45
CA ILE A 56 -10.27 -1.78 -2.44
C ILE A 56 -9.07 -0.97 -1.93
N ILE A 57 -8.10 -0.73 -2.81
CA ILE A 57 -6.99 0.20 -2.56
C ILE A 57 -7.27 1.49 -3.34
N TYR A 58 -7.14 2.61 -2.65
CA TYR A 58 -7.25 3.94 -3.25
C TYR A 58 -5.89 4.60 -3.36
N GLU A 59 -5.51 5.02 -4.56
CA GLU A 59 -4.28 5.76 -4.83
C GLU A 59 -4.60 7.13 -5.41
N ARG A 60 -3.75 8.14 -5.13
CA ARG A 60 -3.97 9.50 -5.63
C ARG A 60 -3.72 9.65 -7.13
N THR A 61 -3.12 8.66 -7.78
CA THR A 61 -2.85 8.61 -9.22
C THR A 61 -3.24 7.24 -9.79
N ASN A 62 -3.16 7.07 -11.11
CA ASN A 62 -3.37 5.78 -11.78
C ASN A 62 -2.14 4.85 -11.72
N ILE A 63 -1.09 5.22 -11.00
CA ILE A 63 0.18 4.49 -10.90
C ILE A 63 0.38 4.00 -9.47
N SER A 64 0.61 2.70 -9.31
CA SER A 64 1.05 2.12 -8.05
C SER A 64 2.47 2.57 -7.71
N GLY A 65 2.71 2.93 -6.45
CA GLY A 65 4.01 3.46 -6.03
C GLY A 65 4.32 4.87 -6.56
N SER A 66 3.30 5.67 -6.90
CA SER A 66 3.44 7.04 -7.45
C SER A 66 4.34 7.98 -6.64
N PHE A 67 4.47 7.73 -5.33
CA PHE A 67 5.42 8.41 -4.46
C PHE A 67 6.85 8.32 -5.01
N TYR A 68 7.25 7.13 -5.48
CA TYR A 68 8.58 6.85 -6.01
C TYR A 68 8.81 7.39 -7.41
N SER A 69 7.79 7.91 -8.10
CA SER A 69 7.96 8.63 -9.37
C SER A 69 8.58 10.02 -9.16
N THR A 70 8.43 10.58 -7.96
CA THR A 70 9.01 11.90 -7.59
C THR A 70 10.14 11.76 -6.57
N TYR A 71 10.00 10.85 -5.61
CA TYR A 71 10.96 10.67 -4.52
C TYR A 71 11.73 9.34 -4.64
N PRO A 72 12.90 9.21 -4.00
CA PRO A 72 13.72 10.30 -3.48
C PRO A 72 14.14 11.27 -4.59
N ARG A 73 14.41 12.54 -4.24
CA ARG A 73 14.72 13.59 -5.24
C ARG A 73 15.94 13.24 -6.09
N HIS A 74 16.98 12.67 -5.47
CA HIS A 74 18.19 12.20 -6.15
C HIS A 74 17.99 10.88 -6.92
N ARG A 75 16.76 10.33 -6.96
CA ARG A 75 16.31 9.15 -7.69
C ARG A 75 17.03 7.82 -7.42
N THR A 76 18.05 7.78 -6.58
CA THR A 76 18.69 6.52 -6.12
C THR A 76 18.06 6.03 -4.83
N LEU A 77 17.75 4.74 -4.72
CA LEU A 77 17.20 4.18 -3.49
C LEU A 77 18.30 3.85 -2.47
N ILE A 78 18.02 4.10 -1.19
CA ILE A 78 18.88 3.67 -0.08
C ILE A 78 18.66 2.18 0.29
N SER A 79 17.68 1.54 -0.32
CA SER A 79 17.33 0.14 -0.07
C SER A 79 18.24 -0.82 -0.82
N ILE A 80 18.86 -1.73 -0.07
CA ILE A 80 19.78 -2.72 -0.62
C ILE A 80 19.05 -3.79 -1.46
N ASN A 81 19.58 -4.06 -2.64
CA ASN A 81 19.19 -5.17 -3.50
C ASN A 81 20.29 -6.24 -3.56
N LYS A 82 20.48 -7.01 -2.46
CA LYS A 82 21.51 -8.04 -2.41
C LYS A 82 21.04 -9.33 -3.07
N ARG A 83 21.42 -9.52 -4.34
CA ARG A 83 21.00 -10.65 -5.18
C ARG A 83 21.63 -12.00 -4.81
N HIS A 84 22.83 -11.98 -4.23
CA HIS A 84 23.59 -13.19 -3.89
C HIS A 84 23.98 -13.17 -2.42
N THR A 85 23.35 -14.05 -1.64
CA THR A 85 23.59 -14.24 -0.20
C THR A 85 24.45 -15.48 0.08
N GLY A 86 24.65 -16.34 -0.93
CA GLY A 86 25.28 -17.66 -0.76
C GLY A 86 24.41 -18.67 0.01
N LYS A 87 23.11 -18.39 0.18
CA LYS A 87 22.16 -19.28 0.87
C LYS A 87 21.05 -19.74 -0.06
N THR A 88 20.63 -20.99 0.12
CA THR A 88 19.51 -21.60 -0.64
C THR A 88 18.14 -21.26 -0.05
N ASN A 89 18.09 -20.89 1.23
CA ASN A 89 16.84 -20.56 1.91
C ASN A 89 16.27 -19.22 1.43
N LYS A 90 15.09 -19.26 0.80
CA LYS A 90 14.41 -18.10 0.21
C LYS A 90 14.03 -17.04 1.25
N GLU A 91 13.47 -17.45 2.39
CA GLU A 91 13.10 -16.54 3.48
C GLU A 91 14.32 -15.83 4.09
N PHE A 92 15.44 -16.55 4.22
CA PHE A 92 16.70 -15.92 4.63
C PHE A 92 17.16 -14.87 3.61
N ASN A 93 17.05 -15.18 2.31
CA ASN A 93 17.47 -14.27 1.24
C ASN A 93 16.66 -12.98 1.23
N LEU A 94 15.35 -13.09 1.51
CA LEU A 94 14.46 -11.94 1.62
C LEU A 94 14.94 -10.95 2.69
N ARG A 95 15.63 -11.36 3.76
CA ARG A 95 16.19 -10.42 4.76
C ARG A 95 17.18 -9.40 4.18
N TYR A 96 17.83 -9.75 3.08
CA TYR A 96 18.80 -8.89 2.39
C TYR A 96 18.25 -8.28 1.10
N ASP A 97 17.00 -8.60 0.77
CA ASP A 97 16.23 -7.95 -0.29
C ASP A 97 15.28 -6.95 0.35
N TRP A 98 15.68 -5.68 0.29
CA TRP A 98 14.96 -4.59 0.93
C TRP A 98 13.87 -3.97 0.05
N ASN A 99 13.58 -4.56 -1.11
CA ASN A 99 12.67 -3.99 -2.10
C ASN A 99 11.49 -4.92 -2.42
N SER A 100 11.70 -6.25 -2.41
CA SER A 100 10.65 -7.20 -2.74
C SER A 100 9.50 -7.23 -1.73
N LEU A 101 8.28 -7.21 -2.25
CA LEU A 101 7.07 -7.66 -1.58
C LEU A 101 6.98 -9.19 -1.59
N LEU A 102 6.19 -9.74 -0.68
CA LEU A 102 5.92 -11.17 -0.59
C LEU A 102 4.83 -11.54 -1.59
N SER A 103 5.07 -12.58 -2.40
CA SER A 103 4.11 -13.17 -3.33
C SER A 103 4.48 -14.62 -3.61
N ASP A 104 3.51 -15.39 -4.12
CA ASP A 104 3.75 -16.77 -4.57
C ASP A 104 4.42 -16.82 -5.96
N ASP A 105 4.37 -15.72 -6.73
CA ASP A 105 5.10 -15.59 -8.00
C ASP A 105 6.56 -15.19 -7.75
N GLU A 106 7.49 -16.07 -8.10
CA GLU A 106 8.94 -15.83 -7.99
C GLU A 106 9.46 -14.78 -8.99
N SER A 107 8.72 -14.52 -10.07
CA SER A 107 9.06 -13.46 -11.03
C SER A 107 8.99 -12.06 -10.40
N LEU A 108 8.24 -11.92 -9.30
CA LEU A 108 8.03 -10.70 -8.54
C LEU A 108 9.07 -10.49 -7.43
N LEU A 109 10.27 -11.02 -7.60
CA LEU A 109 11.43 -10.66 -6.78
C LEU A 109 12.24 -9.54 -7.45
N PHE A 110 12.55 -8.49 -6.69
CA PHE A 110 13.26 -7.28 -7.14
C PHE A 110 14.62 -7.57 -7.75
N ARG A 111 15.27 -8.67 -7.37
CA ARG A 111 16.52 -9.18 -7.98
C ARG A 111 16.43 -9.41 -9.50
N HIS A 112 15.22 -9.52 -10.04
CA HIS A 112 14.94 -9.68 -11.47
C HIS A 112 14.78 -8.35 -12.21
N TYR A 113 14.62 -7.24 -11.47
CA TYR A 113 14.36 -5.90 -12.02
C TYR A 113 15.63 -5.06 -12.12
N SER A 114 16.53 -5.15 -11.14
CA SER A 114 17.84 -4.48 -11.20
C SER A 114 18.98 -5.38 -10.71
N LYS A 115 20.17 -5.13 -11.25
CA LYS A 115 21.43 -5.75 -10.83
C LYS A 115 22.20 -4.87 -9.83
N ASP A 116 21.80 -3.62 -9.69
CA ASP A 116 22.48 -2.62 -8.86
C ASP A 116 22.20 -2.88 -7.38
N MET A 117 23.19 -2.59 -6.55
CA MET A 117 23.05 -2.69 -5.09
C MET A 117 22.09 -1.63 -4.54
N PHE A 118 22.14 -0.43 -5.11
CA PHE A 118 21.28 0.72 -4.81
C PHE A 118 20.58 1.15 -6.12
N PRO A 119 19.40 0.58 -6.40
CA PRO A 119 18.72 0.75 -7.68
C PRO A 119 18.13 2.16 -7.84
N HIS A 120 17.90 2.57 -9.09
CA HIS A 120 17.13 3.78 -9.40
C HIS A 120 15.65 3.61 -8.99
N ALA A 121 15.00 4.68 -8.54
CA ALA A 121 13.64 4.67 -8.01
C ALA A 121 12.59 4.28 -9.06
N ASP A 122 12.82 4.59 -10.35
CA ASP A 122 11.95 4.14 -11.44
C ASP A 122 11.83 2.61 -11.52
N VAL A 123 12.88 1.89 -11.14
CA VAL A 123 12.84 0.42 -11.09
C VAL A 123 11.83 -0.06 -10.05
N LEU A 124 11.72 0.67 -8.93
CA LEU A 124 10.72 0.38 -7.89
C LEU A 124 9.32 0.76 -8.31
N VAL A 125 9.13 1.87 -9.04
CA VAL A 125 7.82 2.21 -9.63
C VAL A 125 7.37 1.07 -10.55
N LYS A 126 8.21 0.69 -11.52
CA LYS A 126 7.91 -0.42 -12.44
C LYS A 126 7.63 -1.72 -11.70
N TYR A 127 8.41 -2.04 -10.67
CA TYR A 127 8.20 -3.23 -9.85
C TYR A 127 6.81 -3.25 -9.20
N LEU A 128 6.38 -2.13 -8.62
CA LEU A 128 5.09 -2.02 -7.92
C LEU A 128 3.91 -2.03 -8.91
N GLU A 129 4.08 -1.45 -10.10
CA GLU A 129 3.13 -1.59 -11.22
C GLU A 129 3.00 -3.06 -11.65
N ASP A 130 4.11 -3.72 -11.99
CA ASP A 130 4.12 -5.14 -12.38
C ASP A 130 3.51 -6.03 -11.27
N TYR A 131 3.78 -5.72 -10.00
CA TYR A 131 3.19 -6.44 -8.86
C TYR A 131 1.67 -6.26 -8.80
N THR A 132 1.19 -5.05 -9.07
CA THR A 132 -0.25 -4.75 -9.11
C THR A 132 -0.93 -5.48 -10.28
N GLU A 133 -0.36 -5.39 -11.48
CA GLU A 133 -0.91 -5.95 -12.71
C GLU A 133 -0.88 -7.49 -12.70
N LYS A 134 0.28 -8.11 -12.42
CA LYS A 134 0.43 -9.57 -12.47
C LYS A 134 -0.42 -10.29 -11.43
N LEU A 135 -0.64 -9.66 -10.28
CA LEU A 135 -1.45 -10.22 -9.19
C LEU A 135 -2.91 -9.73 -9.24
N ASN A 136 -3.28 -8.90 -10.21
CA ASN A 136 -4.61 -8.30 -10.37
C ASN A 136 -5.13 -7.61 -9.10
N ILE A 137 -4.27 -6.87 -8.40
CA ILE A 137 -4.65 -6.18 -7.15
C ILE A 137 -5.62 -5.04 -7.48
N ASN A 138 -6.77 -5.00 -6.77
CA ASN A 138 -7.79 -3.97 -6.97
C ASN A 138 -7.35 -2.59 -6.46
N VAL A 139 -6.87 -1.74 -7.37
CA VAL A 139 -6.45 -0.35 -7.12
C VAL A 139 -7.31 0.60 -7.95
N GLN A 140 -7.83 1.65 -7.31
CA GLN A 140 -8.62 2.71 -7.95
C GLN A 140 -8.08 4.09 -7.59
N VAL A 141 -8.34 5.06 -8.46
CA VAL A 141 -7.92 6.46 -8.22
C VAL A 141 -8.90 7.12 -7.24
N LEU A 142 -8.36 7.73 -6.18
CA LEU A 142 -9.11 8.57 -5.24
C LEU A 142 -8.78 10.04 -5.47
N ILE A 143 -9.83 10.83 -5.76
CA ILE A 143 -9.73 12.28 -5.87
C ILE A 143 -10.03 12.88 -4.50
N ILE A 144 -9.00 13.45 -3.85
CA ILE A 144 -9.15 14.16 -2.57
C ILE A 144 -9.36 15.65 -2.87
N ALA A 145 -10.55 16.17 -2.56
CA ALA A 145 -10.95 17.57 -2.83
C ALA A 145 -10.94 18.48 -1.59
N THR A 146 -10.18 18.13 -0.55
CA THR A 146 -10.19 18.83 0.75
C THR A 146 -9.35 20.12 0.81
N GLY A 147 -8.93 20.68 -0.34
CA GLY A 147 -8.06 21.88 -0.39
C GLY A 147 -6.58 21.58 -0.04
N LEU A 148 -5.70 22.57 -0.24
CA LEU A 148 -4.24 22.43 -0.17
C LEU A 148 -3.75 21.98 1.22
N TRP A 149 -2.85 21.00 1.22
CA TRP A 149 -2.04 20.64 2.39
C TRP A 149 -1.01 21.76 2.60
N VAL A 150 -1.21 22.57 3.64
CA VAL A 150 -0.22 23.57 4.06
C VAL A 150 0.89 22.84 4.81
N PRO A 151 2.17 23.04 4.45
CA PRO A 151 3.28 22.49 5.24
C PRO A 151 3.11 22.84 6.71
N ASN A 152 3.30 21.85 7.59
CA ASN A 152 3.32 22.11 9.02
C ASN A 152 4.62 22.82 9.37
N ILE A 153 4.61 24.16 9.35
CA ILE A 153 5.75 24.99 9.75
C ILE A 153 5.78 25.01 11.29
N PRO A 154 6.79 24.41 11.93
CA PRO A 154 6.89 24.43 13.38
C PRO A 154 7.14 25.86 13.88
N ASP A 155 6.54 26.21 15.02
CA ASP A 155 6.73 27.50 15.68
C ASP A 155 8.11 27.53 16.37
N LEU A 156 9.14 27.86 15.59
CA LEU A 156 10.52 27.94 16.04
C LEU A 156 11.06 29.35 15.73
N THR A 157 11.60 30.02 16.76
CA THR A 157 12.25 31.32 16.57
C THR A 157 13.35 31.23 15.51
N GLY A 158 13.19 31.96 14.41
CA GLY A 158 14.13 31.97 13.28
C GLY A 158 13.76 31.06 12.11
N ILE A 159 12.62 30.34 12.16
CA ILE A 159 12.12 29.52 11.05
C ILE A 159 11.86 30.34 9.78
N ASP A 160 11.55 31.63 9.92
CA ASP A 160 11.33 32.56 8.79
C ASP A 160 12.58 32.80 7.94
N TYR A 161 13.77 32.44 8.45
CA TYR A 161 15.03 32.48 7.70
C TYR A 161 15.36 31.14 7.01
N ALA A 162 14.57 30.10 7.24
CA ALA A 162 14.75 28.80 6.61
C ALA A 162 13.93 28.70 5.33
N GLU A 163 14.56 28.29 4.23
CA GLU A 163 13.85 27.89 3.02
C GLU A 163 13.31 26.46 3.21
N GLY A 164 12.01 26.29 3.00
CA GLY A 164 11.35 24.99 3.12
C GLY A 164 11.74 24.04 1.99
N TYR A 165 11.65 22.75 2.26
CA TYR A 165 11.98 21.67 1.31
C TYR A 165 11.21 21.77 -0.02
N GLU A 166 10.03 22.38 0.00
CA GLU A 166 9.17 22.63 -1.16
C GLU A 166 9.75 23.68 -2.13
N THR A 167 10.66 24.53 -1.67
CA THR A 167 11.25 25.63 -2.47
C THR A 167 12.68 25.38 -2.92
N MET A 168 13.36 24.38 -2.36
CA MET A 168 14.75 24.04 -2.71
C MET A 168 14.88 23.49 -4.14
N SER A 169 15.91 23.96 -4.87
CA SER A 169 16.22 23.43 -6.21
C SER A 169 16.63 21.96 -6.15
N ILE A 170 16.27 21.20 -7.18
CA ILE A 170 16.63 19.78 -7.33
C ILE A 170 17.71 19.55 -8.40
N ASN A 171 18.19 20.62 -9.05
CA ASN A 171 19.26 20.53 -10.04
C ASN A 171 20.63 20.44 -9.33
N PRO A 172 21.41 19.36 -9.49
CA PRO A 172 22.72 19.22 -8.85
C PRO A 172 23.68 20.36 -9.21
N ASP A 173 23.59 20.89 -10.43
CA ASP A 173 24.45 21.97 -10.93
C ASP A 173 24.27 23.25 -10.10
N ASP A 174 23.09 23.46 -9.53
CA ASP A 174 22.80 24.63 -8.69
C ASP A 174 23.56 24.59 -7.35
N TYR A 175 24.15 23.44 -7.00
CA TYR A 175 24.92 23.20 -5.79
C TYR A 175 26.41 22.99 -6.06
N GLU A 176 26.85 23.05 -7.33
CA GLU A 176 28.26 22.91 -7.67
C GLU A 176 29.08 24.06 -7.06
N GLY A 177 30.17 23.70 -6.36
CA GLY A 177 31.02 24.66 -5.65
C GLY A 177 30.44 25.22 -4.35
N LYS A 178 29.25 24.78 -3.91
CA LYS A 178 28.65 25.17 -2.62
C LYS A 178 28.96 24.14 -1.53
N ASN A 179 29.18 24.61 -0.31
CA ASN A 179 29.21 23.75 0.86
C ASN A 179 27.77 23.51 1.32
N VAL A 180 27.23 22.32 1.04
CA VAL A 180 25.87 21.94 1.42
C VAL A 180 25.90 21.15 2.72
N LEU A 181 25.19 21.63 3.74
CA LEU A 181 24.99 20.92 5.01
C LEU A 181 23.55 20.41 5.06
N ILE A 182 23.38 19.10 4.96
CA ILE A 182 22.08 18.44 5.17
C ILE A 182 22.01 18.09 6.65
N LEU A 183 21.24 18.87 7.40
CA LEU A 183 20.92 18.55 8.79
C LEU A 183 19.69 17.65 8.80
N ASP A 184 19.93 16.35 8.88
CA ASP A 184 18.91 15.44 9.38
C ASP A 184 18.98 15.45 10.90
N VAL A 185 17.83 15.67 11.53
CA VAL A 185 17.66 15.55 12.96
C VAL A 185 17.37 14.08 13.26
N GLU A 186 18.28 13.20 12.85
CA GLU A 186 18.25 11.79 13.20
C GLU A 186 18.39 11.66 14.72
N GLY A 187 17.27 11.34 15.38
CA GLY A 187 17.29 10.81 16.74
C GLY A 187 16.33 11.46 17.74
N ILE A 188 15.81 12.66 17.48
CA ILE A 188 14.94 13.37 18.45
C ILE A 188 13.45 13.41 18.01
N TRP A 189 13.14 13.34 16.72
CA TRP A 189 11.75 13.45 16.22
C TRP A 189 10.97 12.13 16.12
N GLU A 190 11.66 10.99 16.15
CA GLU A 190 11.08 9.70 15.73
C GLU A 190 10.08 9.13 16.75
N ILE A 191 10.18 9.57 18.01
CA ILE A 191 9.24 9.22 19.10
C ILE A 191 7.98 10.11 19.08
N GLN A 192 8.07 11.34 18.55
CA GLN A 192 6.96 12.30 18.63
C GLN A 192 6.11 12.38 17.36
N SER A 193 6.64 11.98 16.20
CA SER A 193 5.93 12.06 14.90
C SER A 193 5.36 10.71 14.42
N SER A 194 5.75 9.60 15.04
CA SER A 194 5.18 8.29 14.73
C SER A 194 3.77 8.17 15.32
N PRO A 195 2.76 7.72 14.56
CA PRO A 195 1.40 7.62 15.06
C PRO A 195 1.35 6.64 16.23
N ARG A 196 0.67 7.04 17.31
CA ARG A 196 0.33 6.12 18.40
C ARG A 196 -0.59 5.05 17.84
N ILE A 197 -0.21 3.78 17.97
CA ILE A 197 -1.00 2.64 17.55
C ILE A 197 -1.04 1.59 18.65
N ASN A 198 -2.17 0.88 18.74
CA ASN A 198 -2.32 -0.26 19.62
C ASN A 198 -1.50 -1.45 19.11
N HIS A 199 -1.27 -2.45 19.97
CA HIS A 199 -0.48 -3.66 19.60
C HIS A 199 -1.11 -4.52 18.49
N ASP A 200 -2.39 -4.29 18.18
CA ASP A 200 -3.13 -4.88 17.06
C ASP A 200 -3.12 -3.99 15.80
N TYR A 201 -2.28 -2.95 15.78
CA TYR A 201 -2.14 -1.92 14.74
C TYR A 201 -3.36 -1.01 14.55
N GLN A 202 -4.36 -1.10 15.44
CA GLN A 202 -5.52 -0.20 15.39
C GLN A 202 -5.15 1.18 15.93
N SER A 203 -5.78 2.23 15.38
CA SER A 203 -5.75 3.56 15.96
C SER A 203 -6.39 3.54 17.36
N PRO A 204 -5.75 4.12 18.39
CA PRO A 204 -6.34 4.21 19.72
C PRO A 204 -7.57 5.13 19.75
N ASP A 205 -7.61 6.10 18.84
CA ASP A 205 -8.61 7.18 18.84
C ASP A 205 -9.76 6.90 17.84
N ASN A 206 -9.57 5.98 16.87
CA ASN A 206 -10.56 5.70 15.82
C ASN A 206 -10.76 4.18 15.65
N PRO A 207 -11.76 3.58 16.32
CA PRO A 207 -12.08 2.16 16.15
C PRO A 207 -12.37 1.80 14.69
N GLY A 208 -11.80 0.69 14.21
CA GLY A 208 -11.92 0.26 12.82
C GLY A 208 -10.88 0.89 11.87
N MET A 209 -10.11 1.89 12.31
CA MET A 209 -8.98 2.43 11.55
C MET A 209 -7.68 1.73 11.95
N TYR A 210 -6.96 1.20 10.96
CA TYR A 210 -5.71 0.47 11.16
C TYR A 210 -4.57 1.12 10.39
N LEU A 211 -3.36 1.00 10.92
CA LEU A 211 -2.16 1.50 10.25
C LEU A 211 -1.36 0.34 9.67
N ALA A 212 -0.84 0.55 8.45
CA ALA A 212 -0.08 -0.43 7.69
C ALA A 212 1.19 0.21 7.09
N GLY A 213 2.09 -0.63 6.56
CA GLY A 213 3.36 -0.17 5.99
C GLY A 213 4.31 0.41 7.04
N ALA A 214 5.10 1.41 6.65
CA ALA A 214 6.13 2.01 7.50
C ALA A 214 5.57 2.62 8.80
N ALA A 215 4.30 3.03 8.83
CA ALA A 215 3.67 3.54 10.05
C ALA A 215 3.58 2.50 11.18
N THR A 216 3.64 1.21 10.85
CA THR A 216 3.68 0.13 11.87
C THR A 216 4.99 0.10 12.64
N HIS A 217 6.01 0.84 12.17
CA HIS A 217 7.31 0.91 12.82
C HIS A 217 7.27 1.49 14.23
N SER A 218 6.20 2.23 14.56
CA SER A 218 6.00 2.79 15.90
C SER A 218 5.95 1.72 17.00
N LEU A 219 5.58 0.48 16.69
CA LEU A 219 5.55 -0.63 17.67
C LEU A 219 6.89 -1.36 17.83
N ASP A 220 7.69 -1.41 16.77
CA ASP A 220 8.94 -2.18 16.71
C ASP A 220 10.19 -1.31 16.54
N PHE A 221 10.04 -0.01 16.83
CA PHE A 221 11.11 0.97 16.83
C PHE A 221 12.33 0.49 17.62
N ARG A 222 13.51 0.58 16.99
CA ARG A 222 14.81 0.08 17.50
C ARG A 222 14.85 -1.42 17.85
N LYS A 223 13.81 -2.19 17.51
CA LYS A 223 13.74 -3.64 17.76
C LYS A 223 13.80 -4.44 16.46
N SER A 224 13.14 -3.95 15.41
CA SER A 224 13.20 -4.57 14.08
C SER A 224 13.04 -3.53 12.97
N ALA A 225 13.00 -3.98 11.72
CA ALA A 225 13.06 -3.14 10.54
C ALA A 225 11.67 -2.74 9.97
N GLY A 226 10.65 -2.59 10.82
CA GLY A 226 9.29 -2.24 10.42
C GLY A 226 9.16 -0.91 9.66
N GLY A 227 10.19 -0.04 9.68
CA GLY A 227 10.23 1.19 8.88
C GLY A 227 10.51 0.97 7.40
N PHE A 228 10.96 -0.22 6.99
CA PHE A 228 11.40 -0.53 5.63
C PHE A 228 10.63 -1.71 5.04
N ILE A 229 10.60 -1.81 3.70
CA ILE A 229 9.80 -2.81 2.96
C ILE A 229 10.03 -4.23 3.48
N HIS A 230 11.29 -4.61 3.72
CA HIS A 230 11.63 -5.95 4.19
C HIS A 230 11.11 -6.28 5.58
N GLY A 231 10.86 -5.29 6.44
CA GLY A 231 10.23 -5.49 7.75
C GLY A 231 8.71 -5.41 7.64
N TYR A 232 8.17 -4.30 7.14
CA TYR A 232 6.71 -4.11 7.16
C TYR A 232 5.96 -5.04 6.21
N ARG A 233 6.61 -5.70 5.24
CA ARG A 233 5.92 -6.75 4.47
C ARG A 233 5.44 -7.91 5.34
N TYR A 234 6.15 -8.17 6.45
CA TYR A 234 5.75 -9.17 7.45
C TYR A 234 4.77 -8.59 8.48
N THR A 235 4.83 -7.29 8.79
CA THR A 235 3.80 -6.65 9.63
C THR A 235 2.46 -6.60 8.89
N ALA A 236 2.45 -6.37 7.58
CA ALA A 236 1.26 -6.50 6.73
C ALA A 236 0.63 -7.91 6.81
N ARG A 237 1.46 -8.96 6.77
CA ARG A 237 1.00 -10.36 6.98
C ARG A 237 0.43 -10.57 8.38
N SER A 238 1.04 -9.99 9.40
CA SER A 238 0.54 -10.09 10.77
C SER A 238 -0.79 -9.35 10.93
N LEU A 239 -0.90 -8.15 10.37
CA LEU A 239 -2.13 -7.36 10.39
C LEU A 239 -3.26 -8.08 9.67
N SER A 240 -3.03 -8.64 8.47
CA SER A 240 -4.08 -9.36 7.73
C SER A 240 -4.63 -10.54 8.54
N ARG A 241 -3.77 -11.29 9.25
CA ARG A 241 -4.19 -12.38 10.16
C ARG A 241 -4.96 -11.88 11.37
N ILE A 242 -4.59 -10.73 11.93
CA ILE A 242 -5.33 -10.12 13.05
C ILE A 242 -6.74 -9.71 12.59
N LEU A 243 -6.86 -9.07 11.43
CA LEU A 243 -8.15 -8.68 10.86
C LEU A 243 -9.02 -9.91 10.57
N ASP A 244 -8.42 -10.96 10.00
CA ASP A 244 -9.07 -12.23 9.71
C ASP A 244 -9.62 -12.89 10.99
N ASN A 245 -8.79 -12.97 12.02
CA ASN A 245 -9.18 -13.50 13.33
C ASN A 245 -10.29 -12.67 14.00
N ARG A 246 -10.21 -11.35 13.88
CA ARG A 246 -11.13 -10.43 14.55
C ARG A 246 -12.52 -10.43 13.92
N TYR A 247 -12.58 -10.37 12.59
CA TYR A 247 -13.83 -10.11 11.87
C TYR A 247 -14.42 -11.35 11.22
N HIS A 248 -13.61 -12.38 10.93
CA HIS A 248 -14.05 -13.50 10.09
C HIS A 248 -13.96 -14.88 10.77
N HIS A 249 -13.07 -15.07 11.75
CA HIS A 249 -13.01 -16.33 12.49
C HIS A 249 -14.22 -16.57 13.41
N ALA A 250 -14.85 -15.52 13.95
CA ALA A 250 -16.05 -15.66 14.78
C ALA A 250 -17.26 -16.18 13.98
N LEU A 251 -17.32 -15.94 12.66
CA LEU A 251 -18.40 -16.39 11.78
C LEU A 251 -18.27 -17.89 11.43
N ALA A 252 -17.06 -18.44 11.38
CA ALA A 252 -16.82 -19.85 11.08
C ALA A 252 -17.30 -20.79 12.21
N ILE A 253 -17.18 -20.37 13.47
CA ILE A 253 -17.62 -21.17 14.63
C ILE A 253 -19.15 -21.18 14.74
N ASN A 254 -19.81 -20.05 14.46
CA ASN A 254 -21.27 -19.94 14.55
C ASN A 254 -22.03 -20.63 13.41
N ASN A 255 -21.41 -20.81 12.23
CA ASN A 255 -22.01 -21.55 11.12
C ASN A 255 -21.83 -23.08 11.23
N CYS A 256 -20.91 -23.55 12.08
CA CYS A 256 -20.69 -24.99 12.31
C CYS A 256 -21.69 -25.57 13.33
N SER A 257 -22.19 -24.76 14.27
CA SER A 257 -23.13 -25.19 15.32
C SER A 257 -24.59 -25.34 14.84
N THR A 258 -24.92 -24.85 13.62
CA THR A 258 -26.25 -24.98 13.00
C THR A 258 -26.42 -26.20 12.09
N LEU A 259 -25.38 -27.01 11.87
CA LEU A 259 -25.46 -28.24 11.05
C LEU A 259 -25.70 -29.52 11.87
N HIS A 260 -25.90 -29.40 13.19
CA HIS A 260 -26.30 -30.51 14.07
C HIS A 260 -27.52 -30.15 14.93
N ARG A 261 -28.67 -29.94 14.26
CA ARG A 261 -30.00 -30.18 14.84
C ARG A 261 -30.93 -30.79 13.82
#